data_AF-A0A1W9MTW8-F1
#
_entry.id   AF-A0A1W9MTW8-F1
#
_cell.length_a   1.000
_cell.length_b   1.000
_cell.length_c   1.000
_cell.angle_alpha   90.00
_cell.angle_beta   90.00
_cell.angle_gamma   90.00
#
_symmetry.space_group_name_H-M   'P 1'
#
loop_
_entity.id
_entity.type
_entity.pdbx_description
1 polymer ?
#
loop_
_entity_poly.entity_id
_entity_poly.type
_entity_poly.pdbx_seq_one_letter_code
_entity_poly.pdbx_strand_id
1 'polypeptide(L)'
;ALVLVCILAVAGVMLYPLFKKDMTVSKVPPPVPDPLKTTGTTIASLPPSPPKPTVAANEYPVIPVKPVPLPEPPEPPSFDSVVKKVRELGKKKEAAFLRLWVDKVEFKIGDSVSYYFQSDKDCYLVVFNKTSAGELVQIFPNRFNPDSFVEANKKYSIPGEELDIALEVTGPPGRDEIVALVSDERFDLFSENFDEQPFFEVSKKNQALLEKISGNIKMTEKLDLAQKRITYSIIN
;
A
#
# COMPACT_ATOMS: atom_id res chain seq x y z
N ALA A 1 14.10 19.82 -3.75
CA ALA A 1 14.27 19.55 -2.32
C ALA A 1 13.13 18.64 -1.90
N LEU A 2 13.43 17.42 -1.42
CA LEU A 2 12.41 16.59 -0.78
C LEU A 2 12.07 17.28 0.54
N VAL A 3 10.85 17.81 0.67
CA VAL A 3 10.33 18.21 1.97
C VAL A 3 9.93 16.91 2.64
N LEU A 4 10.85 16.36 3.42
CA LEU A 4 10.61 15.20 4.27
C LEU A 4 9.53 15.65 5.28
N VAL A 5 8.29 15.20 5.12
CA VAL A 5 7.24 15.39 6.12
C VAL A 5 7.55 14.41 7.26
N CYS A 6 8.61 14.72 8.01
CA CYS A 6 8.87 14.05 9.27
C CYS A 6 7.79 14.49 10.23
N ILE A 7 6.80 13.63 10.45
CA ILE A 7 6.06 13.64 11.70
C ILE A 7 7.08 13.20 12.75
N LEU A 8 7.82 14.17 13.32
CA LEU A 8 8.75 13.90 14.40
C LEU A 8 7.93 13.55 15.63
N ALA A 9 7.88 12.26 15.97
CA ALA A 9 7.52 11.84 17.31
C ALA A 9 8.64 12.31 18.25
N VAL A 10 8.48 13.49 18.86
CA VAL A 10 9.41 13.98 19.88
C VAL A 10 9.20 13.14 21.14
N ALA A 11 9.93 12.04 21.27
CA ALA A 11 9.93 11.25 22.49
C ALA A 11 10.81 11.93 23.55
N GLY A 12 10.21 12.26 24.69
CA GLY A 12 10.98 12.49 25.92
C GLY A 12 11.81 11.24 26.23
N VAL A 13 13.11 11.42 26.45
CA VAL A 13 14.09 10.36 26.67
C VAL A 13 13.65 9.46 27.84
N MET A 14 13.16 8.25 27.54
CA MET A 14 13.02 7.17 28.50
C MET A 14 13.46 5.84 27.88
N LEU A 15 14.52 5.29 28.47
CA LEU A 15 15.18 4.05 28.09
C LEU A 15 14.27 2.87 28.49
N TYR A 16 13.63 2.21 27.51
CA TYR A 16 12.89 0.97 27.79
C TYR A 16 13.87 -0.22 27.89
N PRO A 17 13.84 -1.02 28.96
CA PRO A 17 14.67 -2.21 29.08
C PRO A 17 14.20 -3.30 28.10
N LEU A 18 15.15 -3.81 27.32
CA LEU A 18 15.04 -5.00 26.48
C LEU A 18 14.60 -6.21 27.31
N PHE A 19 13.33 -6.58 27.22
CA PHE A 19 12.83 -7.83 27.78
C PHE A 19 13.08 -8.97 26.79
N LYS A 20 14.02 -9.85 27.14
CA LYS A 20 14.25 -11.14 26.47
C LYS A 20 13.05 -12.06 26.70
N LYS A 21 12.63 -12.79 25.66
CA LYS A 21 11.95 -14.07 25.84
C LYS A 21 12.42 -15.07 24.80
N ASP A 22 13.09 -16.10 25.29
CA ASP A 22 13.50 -17.29 24.57
C ASP A 22 12.28 -18.06 24.05
N MET A 23 12.25 -18.37 22.76
CA MET A 23 11.46 -19.48 22.21
C MET A 23 12.26 -20.15 21.10
N THR A 24 12.92 -21.24 21.47
CA THR A 24 13.49 -22.25 20.56
C THR A 24 12.36 -23.00 19.85
N VAL A 25 12.34 -23.00 18.52
CA VAL A 25 11.88 -24.16 17.73
C VAL A 25 12.82 -24.34 16.54
N SER A 26 13.63 -25.39 16.66
CA SER A 26 14.36 -26.04 15.60
C SER A 26 13.39 -26.76 14.66
N LYS A 27 13.56 -26.61 13.33
CA LYS A 27 13.36 -27.72 12.37
C LYS A 27 13.99 -27.40 11.02
N VAL A 28 15.10 -28.11 10.79
CA VAL A 28 15.83 -28.29 9.53
C VAL A 28 14.97 -29.09 8.53
N PRO A 29 14.89 -28.73 7.25
CA PRO A 29 14.31 -29.61 6.22
C PRO A 29 15.30 -30.71 5.79
N PRO A 30 14.84 -31.94 5.52
CA PRO A 30 15.71 -33.07 5.19
C PRO A 30 16.29 -33.00 3.76
N PRO A 31 17.43 -33.69 3.51
CA PRO A 31 18.08 -33.73 2.20
C PRO A 31 17.33 -34.65 1.22
N VAL A 32 17.25 -34.23 -0.04
CA VAL A 32 16.75 -35.07 -1.15
C VAL A 32 17.92 -35.89 -1.72
N PRO A 33 17.80 -37.22 -1.87
CA PRO A 33 18.83 -38.05 -2.49
C PRO A 33 18.67 -38.17 -4.02
N ASP A 34 19.77 -37.93 -4.74
CA ASP A 34 20.04 -38.52 -6.06
C ASP A 34 20.36 -40.02 -5.87
N PRO A 35 19.92 -40.93 -6.76
CA PRO A 35 20.90 -41.43 -7.75
C PRO A 35 20.32 -42.04 -9.05
N LEU A 36 21.07 -41.96 -10.16
CA LEU A 36 21.71 -43.12 -10.83
C LEU A 36 22.18 -42.76 -12.27
N LYS A 37 23.48 -42.92 -12.50
CA LYS A 37 24.10 -43.15 -13.82
C LYS A 37 23.68 -44.54 -14.34
N THR A 38 23.64 -44.76 -15.65
CA THR A 38 24.71 -45.42 -16.47
C THR A 38 24.19 -45.81 -17.88
N THR A 39 25.06 -45.59 -18.89
CA THR A 39 25.21 -46.30 -20.19
C THR A 39 24.16 -46.22 -21.31
N GLY A 40 24.52 -45.44 -22.33
CA GLY A 40 24.69 -45.77 -23.76
C GLY A 40 23.71 -46.71 -24.48
N THR A 41 23.25 -46.30 -25.67
CA THR A 41 23.20 -47.09 -26.93
C THR A 41 22.53 -46.30 -28.08
N THR A 42 23.24 -46.27 -29.21
CA THR A 42 22.81 -46.17 -30.64
C THR A 42 22.03 -44.97 -31.18
N ILE A 43 22.68 -44.29 -32.13
CA ILE A 43 22.13 -43.33 -33.08
C ILE A 43 21.43 -44.12 -34.20
N ALA A 44 20.11 -43.95 -34.38
CA ALA A 44 19.39 -44.44 -35.54
C ALA A 44 18.98 -43.24 -36.42
N SER A 45 19.40 -43.27 -37.68
CA SER A 45 19.11 -42.26 -38.71
C SER A 45 17.63 -42.24 -39.10
N LEU A 46 17.03 -41.06 -39.16
CA LEU A 46 15.71 -40.83 -39.75
C LEU A 46 15.77 -40.95 -41.30
N PRO A 47 14.75 -41.53 -41.97
CA PRO A 47 14.65 -41.54 -43.42
C PRO A 47 14.28 -40.15 -43.99
N PRO A 48 14.61 -39.87 -45.27
CA PRO A 48 14.30 -38.58 -45.90
C PRO A 48 12.78 -38.39 -46.12
N SER A 49 12.32 -37.17 -45.90
CA SER A 49 10.92 -36.75 -46.11
C SER A 49 10.56 -36.71 -47.62
N PRO A 50 9.30 -37.01 -47.98
CA PRO A 50 8.84 -36.96 -49.37
C PRO A 50 8.81 -35.53 -49.94
N PRO A 51 8.92 -35.36 -51.27
CA PRO A 51 8.91 -34.05 -51.91
C PRO A 51 7.54 -33.35 -51.77
N LYS A 52 7.59 -32.07 -51.39
CA LYS A 52 6.43 -31.20 -51.21
C LYS A 52 5.73 -30.92 -52.56
N PRO A 53 4.39 -30.93 -52.65
CA PRO A 53 3.67 -30.55 -53.86
C PRO A 53 3.88 -29.06 -54.17
N THR A 54 4.26 -28.76 -55.42
CA THR A 54 4.33 -27.39 -55.95
C THR A 54 2.92 -26.87 -56.20
N VAL A 55 2.42 -26.02 -55.31
CA VAL A 55 1.22 -25.19 -55.57
C VAL A 55 1.69 -23.85 -56.11
N ALA A 56 1.16 -23.47 -57.27
CA ALA A 56 1.45 -22.19 -57.93
C ALA A 56 1.17 -21.01 -57.00
N ALA A 57 2.12 -20.08 -56.94
CA ALA A 57 2.03 -18.88 -56.13
C ALA A 57 1.05 -17.90 -56.77
N ASN A 58 -0.16 -17.84 -56.23
CA ASN A 58 -1.05 -16.71 -56.49
C ASN A 58 -0.52 -15.54 -55.64
N GLU A 59 -0.01 -14.50 -56.29
CA GLU A 59 0.39 -13.25 -55.64
C GLU A 59 -0.86 -12.59 -55.05
N TYR A 60 -1.07 -12.78 -53.74
CA TYR A 60 -1.95 -11.89 -53.00
C TYR A 60 -1.24 -10.55 -52.82
N PRO A 61 -1.93 -9.41 -53.02
CA PRO A 61 -1.35 -8.10 -52.72
C PRO A 61 -0.90 -8.07 -51.26
N VAL A 62 0.41 -7.87 -51.05
CA VAL A 62 0.94 -7.61 -49.70
C VAL A 62 0.50 -6.20 -49.32
N ILE A 63 -0.65 -6.09 -48.64
CA ILE A 63 -1.02 -4.85 -47.97
C ILE A 63 0.06 -4.60 -46.91
N PRO A 64 0.72 -3.43 -46.87
CA PRO A 64 1.68 -3.13 -45.83
C PRO A 64 0.96 -3.11 -44.48
N VAL A 65 1.07 -4.22 -43.74
CA VAL A 65 0.63 -4.28 -42.35
C VAL A 65 1.60 -3.39 -41.59
N LYS A 66 1.15 -2.19 -41.18
CA LYS A 66 1.87 -1.41 -40.15
C LYS A 66 2.17 -2.38 -39.00
N PRO A 67 3.40 -2.45 -38.47
CA PRO A 67 3.69 -3.30 -37.33
C PRO A 67 2.65 -2.98 -36.26
N VAL A 68 1.79 -3.95 -35.92
CA VAL A 68 0.94 -3.82 -34.74
C VAL A 68 1.95 -3.71 -33.60
N PRO A 69 1.99 -2.60 -32.85
CA PRO A 69 2.86 -2.52 -31.70
C PRO A 69 2.56 -3.74 -30.84
N LEU A 70 3.59 -4.54 -30.52
CA LEU A 70 3.44 -5.54 -29.46
C LEU A 70 2.79 -4.81 -28.28
N PRO A 71 1.75 -5.38 -27.62
CA PRO A 71 1.20 -4.75 -26.44
C PRO A 71 2.38 -4.52 -25.49
N GLU A 72 2.71 -3.25 -25.26
CA GLU A 72 3.75 -2.90 -24.31
C GLU A 72 3.39 -3.60 -23.00
N PRO A 73 4.35 -4.26 -22.33
CA PRO A 73 4.12 -4.76 -20.97
C PRO A 73 3.45 -3.64 -20.17
N PRO A 74 2.42 -3.94 -19.35
CA PRO A 74 1.67 -2.90 -18.67
C PRO A 74 2.64 -1.96 -17.97
N GLU A 75 2.58 -0.67 -18.32
CA GLU A 75 3.48 0.32 -17.73
C GLU A 75 3.44 0.20 -16.20
N PRO A 76 4.60 0.23 -15.53
CA PRO A 76 4.65 0.17 -14.09
C PRO A 76 3.77 1.29 -13.50
N PRO A 77 3.05 1.04 -12.39
CA PRO A 77 2.10 2.00 -11.87
C PRO A 77 2.81 3.30 -11.48
N SER A 78 2.40 4.42 -12.08
CA SER A 78 2.90 5.74 -11.70
C SER A 78 2.33 6.18 -10.34
N PHE A 79 3.09 6.97 -9.60
CA PHE A 79 2.68 7.51 -8.30
C PHE A 79 1.31 8.21 -8.38
N ASP A 80 1.13 9.13 -9.32
CA ASP A 80 -0.12 9.89 -9.46
C ASP A 80 -1.31 8.97 -9.75
N SER A 81 -1.09 7.90 -10.52
CA SER A 81 -2.12 6.90 -10.78
C SER A 81 -2.50 6.11 -9.53
N VAL A 82 -1.51 5.74 -8.71
CA VAL A 82 -1.74 5.06 -7.42
C VAL A 82 -2.49 5.97 -6.46
N VAL A 83 -2.03 7.20 -6.26
CA VAL A 83 -2.69 8.18 -5.39
C VAL A 83 -4.13 8.42 -5.81
N LYS A 84 -4.37 8.59 -7.11
CA LYS A 84 -5.72 8.76 -7.65
C LYS A 84 -6.59 7.54 -7.31
N LYS A 85 -6.12 6.32 -7.58
CA LYS A 85 -6.89 5.10 -7.31
C LYS A 85 -7.19 4.92 -5.82
N VAL A 86 -6.20 5.10 -4.95
CA VAL A 86 -6.39 5.04 -3.48
C VAL A 86 -7.51 5.96 -3.01
N ARG A 87 -7.57 7.20 -3.50
CA ARG A 87 -8.60 8.17 -3.09
C ARG A 87 -10.01 7.81 -3.58
N GLU A 88 -10.11 7.12 -4.71
CA GLU A 88 -11.40 6.71 -5.29
C GLU A 88 -11.97 5.46 -4.64
N LEU A 89 -11.18 4.70 -3.86
CA LEU A 89 -11.67 3.58 -3.05
C LEU A 89 -12.79 4.03 -2.11
N GLY A 90 -13.86 3.25 -2.05
CA GLY A 90 -15.01 3.50 -1.17
C GLY A 90 -15.78 4.81 -1.44
N LYS A 91 -15.36 5.64 -2.40
CA LYS A 91 -15.93 6.98 -2.62
C LYS A 91 -17.43 6.98 -2.96
N LYS A 92 -17.92 5.88 -3.51
CA LYS A 92 -19.34 5.72 -3.89
C LYS A 92 -20.25 5.54 -2.67
N LYS A 93 -19.70 5.24 -1.49
CA LYS A 93 -20.45 4.93 -0.27
C LYS A 93 -19.89 5.73 0.90
N GLU A 94 -20.66 6.66 1.44
CA GLU A 94 -20.24 7.40 2.63
C GLU A 94 -20.33 6.53 3.89
N ALA A 95 -19.29 6.54 4.72
CA ALA A 95 -19.27 5.89 6.02
C ALA A 95 -19.99 6.78 7.07
N ALA A 96 -21.32 6.87 7.01
CA ALA A 96 -22.11 7.72 7.89
C ALA A 96 -21.99 7.34 9.39
N PHE A 97 -21.72 6.06 9.68
CA PHE A 97 -21.51 5.52 11.02
C PHE A 97 -20.10 5.78 11.59
N LEU A 98 -19.21 6.38 10.79
CA LEU A 98 -17.86 6.75 11.22
C LEU A 98 -17.76 8.27 11.42
N ARG A 99 -17.38 8.67 12.63
CA ARG A 99 -16.91 10.02 12.92
C ARG A 99 -15.39 10.06 12.77
N LEU A 100 -14.91 11.10 12.09
CA LEU A 100 -13.50 11.40 11.86
C LEU A 100 -13.31 12.90 12.04
N TRP A 101 -12.38 13.33 12.90
CA TRP A 101 -12.11 14.74 13.16
C TRP A 101 -10.67 14.98 13.61
N VAL A 102 -10.28 16.25 13.62
CA VAL A 102 -9.01 16.77 14.14
C VAL A 102 -9.27 17.85 15.17
N ASP A 103 -8.26 18.23 15.94
CA ASP A 103 -8.35 19.25 16.99
C ASP A 103 -8.58 20.68 16.47
N LYS A 104 -8.06 21.00 15.29
CA LYS A 104 -8.24 22.32 14.63
C LYS A 104 -8.55 22.16 13.14
N VAL A 105 -9.12 23.20 12.55
CA VAL A 105 -9.33 23.30 11.09
C VAL A 105 -8.16 23.98 10.37
N GLU A 106 -7.33 24.70 11.12
CA GLU A 106 -6.13 25.40 10.65
C GLU A 106 -4.97 25.15 11.61
N PHE A 107 -3.81 24.82 11.05
CA PHE A 107 -2.57 24.56 11.79
C PHE A 107 -1.45 25.41 11.25
N LYS A 108 -0.59 25.90 12.13
CA LYS A 108 0.70 26.48 11.72
C LYS A 108 1.74 25.38 11.58
N ILE A 109 2.77 25.62 10.78
CA ILE A 109 3.95 24.76 10.78
C ILE A 109 4.54 24.74 12.19
N GLY A 110 4.78 23.55 12.72
CA GLY A 110 5.20 23.33 14.11
C GLY A 110 4.07 23.09 15.11
N ASP A 111 2.80 23.29 14.73
CA ASP A 111 1.68 22.92 15.60
C ASP A 111 1.62 21.40 15.78
N SER A 112 1.13 20.97 16.94
CA SER A 112 0.76 19.58 17.16
C SER A 112 -0.65 19.31 16.64
N VAL A 113 -0.82 18.22 15.89
CA VAL A 113 -2.11 17.72 15.40
C VAL A 113 -2.50 16.43 16.11
N SER A 114 -3.79 16.28 16.41
CA SER A 114 -4.36 15.02 16.91
C SER A 114 -5.52 14.57 16.03
N TYR A 115 -5.45 13.33 15.56
CA TYR A 115 -6.49 12.70 14.76
C TYR A 115 -7.38 11.86 15.65
N TYR A 116 -8.69 11.93 15.43
CA TYR A 116 -9.66 11.18 16.20
C TYR A 116 -10.66 10.48 15.30
N PHE A 117 -11.07 9.29 15.73
CA PHE A 117 -12.14 8.58 15.06
C PHE A 117 -12.95 7.72 16.04
N GLN A 118 -14.20 7.48 15.66
CA GLN A 118 -15.14 6.64 16.41
C GLN A 118 -16.16 6.05 15.43
N SER A 119 -16.37 4.74 15.48
CA SER A 119 -17.38 4.05 14.69
C SER A 119 -18.56 3.66 15.57
N ASP A 120 -19.78 3.71 15.05
CA ASP A 120 -20.99 3.25 15.77
C ASP A 120 -21.15 1.71 15.74
N LYS A 121 -20.31 1.00 14.96
CA LYS A 121 -20.27 -0.46 14.84
C LYS A 121 -18.85 -0.99 14.69
N ASP A 122 -18.64 -2.27 14.93
CA ASP A 122 -17.36 -2.94 14.70
C ASP A 122 -17.00 -2.90 13.21
N CYS A 123 -15.73 -2.58 12.90
CA CYS A 123 -15.24 -2.50 11.53
C CYS A 123 -13.71 -2.55 11.45
N TYR A 124 -13.18 -2.76 10.24
CA TYR A 124 -11.78 -2.55 9.92
C TYR A 124 -11.58 -1.18 9.27
N LEU A 125 -10.57 -0.44 9.71
CA LEU A 125 -10.33 0.95 9.33
C LEU A 125 -8.89 1.16 8.86
N VAL A 126 -8.74 1.90 7.76
CA VAL A 126 -7.47 2.51 7.35
C VAL A 126 -7.67 4.02 7.22
N VAL A 127 -6.86 4.81 7.92
CA VAL A 127 -6.85 6.27 7.84
C VAL A 127 -5.53 6.74 7.24
N PHE A 128 -5.59 7.60 6.23
CA PHE A 128 -4.41 8.21 5.63
C PHE A 128 -4.63 9.71 5.37
N ASN A 129 -3.54 10.46 5.44
CA ASN A 129 -3.46 11.85 5.03
C ASN A 129 -2.93 11.94 3.59
N LYS A 130 -3.66 12.63 2.72
CA LYS A 130 -3.11 13.18 1.49
C LYS A 130 -2.61 14.60 1.78
N THR A 131 -1.29 14.75 1.84
CA THR A 131 -0.66 16.03 2.17
C THR A 131 -0.86 17.06 1.07
N SER A 132 -0.66 18.33 1.42
CA SER A 132 -0.58 19.47 0.50
C SER A 132 0.51 19.27 -0.57
N ALA A 133 1.59 18.55 -0.23
CA ALA A 133 2.65 18.16 -1.16
C ALA A 133 2.25 17.00 -2.12
N GLY A 134 1.11 16.35 -1.87
CA GLY A 134 0.57 15.27 -2.70
C GLY A 134 1.00 13.87 -2.30
N GLU A 135 1.69 13.72 -1.17
CA GLU A 135 2.10 12.44 -0.59
C GLU A 135 0.93 11.77 0.15
N LEU A 136 1.00 10.45 0.30
CA LEU A 136 0.06 9.70 1.15
C LEU A 136 0.80 9.23 2.39
N VAL A 137 0.32 9.61 3.57
CA VAL A 137 0.84 9.19 4.86
C VAL A 137 -0.23 8.38 5.57
N GLN A 138 0.01 7.10 5.83
CA GLN A 138 -0.90 6.29 6.63
C GLN A 138 -0.81 6.72 8.10
N ILE A 139 -1.94 7.13 8.66
CA ILE A 139 -2.11 7.54 10.06
C ILE A 139 -2.54 6.35 10.92
N PHE A 140 -3.43 5.49 10.40
CA PHE A 140 -3.94 4.29 11.06
C PHE A 140 -4.15 3.13 10.07
N PRO A 141 -3.83 1.87 10.41
CA PRO A 141 -3.00 1.46 11.56
C PRO A 141 -1.62 2.10 11.57
N ASN A 142 -0.93 2.03 12.69
CA ASN A 142 0.43 2.53 12.84
C ASN A 142 1.23 1.69 13.85
N ARG A 143 2.47 2.07 14.14
CA ARG A 143 3.34 1.33 15.07
C ARG A 143 2.75 1.18 16.48
N PHE A 144 2.03 2.19 16.96
CA PHE A 144 1.46 2.23 18.30
C PHE A 144 0.15 1.43 18.37
N ASN A 145 -0.60 1.45 17.27
CA ASN A 145 -1.87 0.76 17.11
C ASN A 145 -1.84 -0.04 15.79
N PRO A 146 -1.23 -1.24 15.79
CA PRO A 146 -1.00 -2.00 14.55
C PRO A 146 -2.24 -2.75 14.06
N ASP A 147 -3.23 -2.99 14.92
CA ASP A 147 -4.48 -3.63 14.53
C ASP A 147 -5.44 -2.62 13.88
N SER A 148 -5.96 -2.96 12.69
CA SER A 148 -6.95 -2.16 11.95
C SER A 148 -8.37 -2.31 12.48
N PHE A 149 -8.61 -3.23 13.41
CA PHE A 149 -9.93 -3.42 14.01
C PHE A 149 -10.32 -2.27 14.95
N VAL A 150 -11.52 -1.75 14.73
CA VAL A 150 -12.13 -0.65 15.47
C VAL A 150 -13.41 -1.14 16.11
N GLU A 151 -13.46 -1.07 17.44
CA GLU A 151 -14.61 -1.47 18.24
C GLU A 151 -15.72 -0.41 18.18
N ALA A 152 -16.97 -0.87 18.15
CA ALA A 152 -18.14 -0.02 18.21
C ALA A 152 -18.11 0.91 19.44
N ASN A 153 -18.43 2.17 19.21
CA ASN A 153 -18.57 3.23 20.21
C ASN A 153 -17.30 3.57 20.99
N LYS A 154 -16.12 3.09 20.58
CA LYS A 154 -14.85 3.42 21.24
C LYS A 154 -14.15 4.64 20.64
N LYS A 155 -13.77 5.57 21.52
CA LYS A 155 -12.82 6.71 21.35
C LYS A 155 -11.44 6.26 20.86
N TYR A 156 -11.01 6.53 19.64
CA TYR A 156 -9.59 6.41 19.25
C TYR A 156 -8.95 7.78 19.00
N SER A 157 -7.69 7.94 19.39
CA SER A 157 -6.86 9.12 19.12
C SER A 157 -5.49 8.72 18.59
N ILE A 158 -4.92 9.55 17.72
CA ILE A 158 -3.56 9.42 17.20
C ILE A 158 -2.92 10.81 17.25
N PRO A 159 -1.92 11.03 18.11
CA PRO A 159 -1.30 10.05 19.01
C PRO A 159 -2.28 9.58 20.11
N GLY A 160 -2.04 8.40 20.67
CA GLY A 160 -2.87 7.84 21.74
C GLY A 160 -2.81 8.72 23.00
N GLU A 161 -3.92 8.88 23.72
CA GLU A 161 -4.00 9.79 24.89
C GLU A 161 -2.98 9.44 26.01
N GLU A 162 -2.53 8.19 26.08
CA GLU A 162 -1.53 7.71 27.05
C GLU A 162 -0.08 7.88 26.58
N LEU A 163 0.13 8.28 25.32
CA LEU A 163 1.47 8.47 24.75
C LEU A 163 1.92 9.92 24.93
N ASP A 164 3.08 10.10 25.56
CA ASP A 164 3.75 11.41 25.67
C ASP A 164 4.50 11.75 24.37
N ILE A 165 3.76 11.82 23.27
CA ILE A 165 4.26 12.08 21.92
C ILE A 165 3.32 13.08 21.25
N ALA A 166 3.88 14.11 20.60
CA ALA A 166 3.16 15.01 19.73
C ALA A 166 3.44 14.70 18.25
N LEU A 167 2.43 14.86 17.39
CA LEU A 167 2.60 14.79 15.95
C LEU A 167 2.69 16.21 15.41
N GLU A 168 3.86 16.60 14.95
CA GLU A 168 4.13 17.95 14.46
C GLU A 168 3.72 18.11 12.99
N VAL A 169 3.04 19.22 12.67
CA VAL A 169 2.72 19.62 11.30
C VAL A 169 3.96 20.21 10.65
N THR A 170 4.57 19.45 9.73
CA THR A 170 5.82 19.85 9.05
C THR A 170 5.66 20.07 7.54
N GLY A 171 4.48 19.83 6.99
CA GLY A 171 4.18 20.03 5.56
C GLY A 171 4.14 21.51 5.16
N PRO A 172 4.27 21.82 3.85
CA PRO A 172 4.16 23.20 3.38
C PRO A 172 2.72 23.73 3.51
N PRO A 173 2.53 25.06 3.54
CA PRO A 173 1.21 25.67 3.59
C PRO A 173 0.32 25.18 2.44
N GLY A 174 -0.92 24.84 2.76
CA GLY A 174 -1.84 24.24 1.80
C GLY A 174 -3.00 23.51 2.47
N ARG A 175 -3.68 22.64 1.73
CA ARG A 175 -4.79 21.84 2.23
C ARG A 175 -4.40 20.37 2.27
N ASP A 176 -4.51 19.79 3.46
CA ASP A 176 -4.41 18.37 3.70
C ASP A 176 -5.80 17.75 3.70
N GLU A 177 -5.88 16.49 3.27
CA GLU A 177 -7.12 15.72 3.20
C GLU A 177 -6.93 14.40 3.95
N ILE A 178 -7.70 14.22 5.03
CA ILE A 178 -7.72 12.96 5.77
C ILE A 178 -8.85 12.10 5.24
N VAL A 179 -8.50 10.87 4.87
CA VAL A 179 -9.41 9.90 4.29
C VAL A 179 -9.41 8.66 5.18
N ALA A 180 -10.61 8.24 5.59
CA ALA A 180 -10.85 6.97 6.25
C ALA A 180 -11.55 6.02 5.29
N LEU A 181 -10.99 4.82 5.10
CA LEU A 181 -11.60 3.71 4.39
C LEU A 181 -12.05 2.66 5.41
N VAL A 182 -13.26 2.16 5.24
CA VAL A 182 -13.90 1.23 6.19
C VAL A 182 -14.46 0.03 5.46
N SER A 183 -14.30 -1.13 6.08
CA SER A 183 -14.81 -2.42 5.63
C SER A 183 -15.31 -3.22 6.84
N ASP A 184 -16.23 -4.16 6.63
CA ASP A 184 -16.57 -5.22 7.59
C ASP A 184 -15.56 -6.38 7.56
N GLU A 185 -14.82 -6.53 6.45
CA GLU A 185 -13.72 -7.47 6.29
C GLU A 185 -12.35 -6.80 6.48
N ARG A 186 -11.36 -7.54 7.02
CA ARG A 186 -9.98 -7.05 7.16
C ARG A 186 -9.36 -6.79 5.80
N PHE A 187 -8.66 -5.67 5.67
CA PHE A 187 -7.93 -5.30 4.46
C PHE A 187 -6.68 -4.49 4.78
N ASP A 188 -5.67 -4.62 3.92
CA ASP A 188 -4.39 -3.91 4.04
C ASP A 188 -4.11 -3.12 2.77
N LEU A 189 -4.02 -1.80 2.88
CA LEU A 189 -3.80 -0.95 1.71
C LEU A 189 -2.32 -0.65 1.46
N PHE A 190 -1.58 -0.18 2.48
CA PHE A 190 -0.20 0.27 2.31
C PHE A 190 0.86 -0.70 2.84
N SER A 191 0.46 -1.88 3.33
CA SER A 191 1.30 -2.92 3.96
C SER A 191 1.73 -2.62 5.39
N GLU A 192 1.54 -3.60 6.28
CA GLU A 192 1.95 -3.58 7.68
C GLU A 192 3.46 -3.80 7.83
N ASN A 193 4.29 -2.77 7.64
CA ASN A 193 5.62 -2.78 8.23
C ASN A 193 5.91 -1.43 8.88
N PHE A 194 5.66 -1.36 10.18
CA PHE A 194 5.87 -0.18 11.03
C PHE A 194 7.18 -0.28 11.84
N ASP A 195 8.05 -1.26 11.53
CA ASP A 195 9.25 -1.54 12.33
C ASP A 195 10.25 -0.37 12.26
N GLU A 196 10.32 0.30 11.11
CA GLU A 196 11.29 1.37 10.84
C GLU A 196 10.73 2.78 11.11
N GLN A 197 9.43 3.03 10.91
CA GLN A 197 8.82 4.37 11.04
C GLN A 197 7.43 4.30 11.70
N PRO A 198 7.05 5.31 12.52
CA PRO A 198 5.75 5.33 13.19
C PRO A 198 4.59 5.49 12.22
N PHE A 199 4.81 6.16 11.08
CA PHE A 199 3.84 6.34 10.01
C PHE A 199 4.45 5.89 8.68
N PHE A 200 3.59 5.39 7.79
CA PHE A 200 4.02 4.88 6.50
C PHE A 200 3.79 5.94 5.41
N GLU A 201 4.86 6.42 4.77
CA GLU A 201 4.79 7.39 3.67
C GLU A 201 4.95 6.70 2.31
N VAL A 202 3.98 6.92 1.42
CA VAL A 202 4.10 6.53 0.01
C VAL A 202 4.83 7.64 -0.73
N SER A 203 6.10 7.40 -1.06
CA SER A 203 6.91 8.34 -1.84
C SER A 203 7.09 7.90 -3.30
N LYS A 204 7.31 8.89 -4.19
CA LYS A 204 7.50 8.69 -5.64
C LYS A 204 8.67 7.78 -6.03
N LYS A 205 9.61 7.53 -5.11
CA LYS A 205 10.89 6.87 -5.40
C LYS A 205 10.87 5.35 -5.20
N ASN A 206 9.84 4.81 -4.56
CA ASN A 206 9.78 3.40 -4.19
C ASN A 206 8.86 2.61 -5.14
N GLN A 207 9.38 2.20 -6.30
CA GLN A 207 8.58 1.52 -7.33
C GLN A 207 7.96 0.19 -6.85
N ALA A 208 8.71 -0.61 -6.10
CA ALA A 208 8.22 -1.88 -5.55
C ALA A 208 7.03 -1.66 -4.60
N LEU A 209 7.07 -0.58 -3.81
CA LEU A 209 5.94 -0.19 -2.98
C LEU A 209 4.72 0.22 -3.82
N LEU A 210 4.90 1.00 -4.88
CA LEU A 210 3.80 1.41 -5.76
C LEU A 210 3.12 0.20 -6.42
N GLU A 211 3.90 -0.80 -6.82
CA GLU A 211 3.38 -2.07 -7.34
C GLU A 211 2.60 -2.84 -6.29
N LYS A 212 3.11 -2.92 -5.06
CA LYS A 212 2.42 -3.56 -3.93
C LYS A 212 1.09 -2.88 -3.64
N ILE A 213 1.07 -1.55 -3.51
CA ILE A 213 -0.16 -0.78 -3.27
C ILE A 213 -1.13 -0.96 -4.45
N SER A 214 -0.63 -0.96 -5.69
CA SER A 214 -1.46 -1.23 -6.88
C SER A 214 -2.11 -2.61 -6.84
N GLY A 215 -1.40 -3.64 -6.35
CA GLY A 215 -1.96 -4.96 -6.09
C GLY A 215 -3.02 -4.94 -4.99
N ASN A 216 -2.73 -4.29 -3.87
CA ASN A 216 -3.65 -4.17 -2.73
C ASN A 216 -4.93 -3.43 -3.11
N ILE A 217 -4.85 -2.37 -3.91
CA ILE A 217 -6.02 -1.65 -4.46
C ILE A 217 -6.96 -2.63 -5.17
N LYS A 218 -6.44 -3.49 -6.06
CA LYS A 218 -7.27 -4.45 -6.82
C LYS A 218 -7.99 -5.46 -5.91
N MET A 219 -7.40 -5.82 -4.77
CA MET A 219 -8.04 -6.69 -3.79
C MET A 219 -9.09 -5.92 -2.98
N THR A 220 -8.72 -4.72 -2.54
CA THR A 220 -9.54 -3.83 -1.72
C THR A 220 -10.79 -3.36 -2.48
N GLU A 221 -10.70 -3.08 -3.79
CA GLU A 221 -11.82 -2.71 -4.66
C GLU A 221 -12.94 -3.78 -4.73
N LYS A 222 -12.66 -5.03 -4.34
CA LYS A 222 -13.66 -6.11 -4.32
C LYS A 222 -14.51 -6.12 -3.05
N LEU A 223 -14.08 -5.39 -2.01
CA LEU A 223 -14.76 -5.31 -0.72
C LEU A 223 -15.88 -4.26 -0.75
N ASP A 224 -16.84 -4.38 0.17
CA ASP A 224 -17.89 -3.37 0.38
C ASP A 224 -17.36 -2.17 1.17
N LEU A 225 -16.52 -1.36 0.52
CA LEU A 225 -15.87 -0.21 1.14
C LEU A 225 -16.80 0.98 1.28
N ALA A 226 -16.75 1.61 2.45
CA ALA A 226 -17.25 2.95 2.69
C ALA A 226 -16.12 3.92 3.00
N GLN A 227 -16.36 5.21 2.81
CA GLN A 227 -15.35 6.25 2.98
C GLN A 227 -15.88 7.44 3.78
N LYS A 228 -15.02 8.01 4.64
CA LYS A 228 -15.23 9.33 5.29
C LYS A 228 -14.04 10.23 4.98
N ARG A 229 -14.30 11.53 4.84
CA ARG A 229 -13.26 12.54 4.56
C ARG A 229 -13.44 13.79 5.39
N ILE A 230 -12.31 14.36 5.80
CA ILE A 230 -12.21 15.71 6.35
C ILE A 230 -10.99 16.42 5.76
N THR A 231 -10.92 17.73 5.91
CA THR A 231 -9.78 18.54 5.48
C THR A 231 -9.40 19.53 6.56
N TYR A 232 -8.11 19.85 6.64
CA TYR A 232 -7.60 21.00 7.39
C TYR A 232 -6.60 21.77 6.53
N SER A 233 -6.29 22.98 6.95
CA SER A 233 -5.32 23.85 6.27
C SER A 233 -4.06 24.04 7.10
N ILE A 234 -2.92 24.03 6.41
CA ILE A 234 -1.61 24.42 6.97
C ILE A 234 -1.35 25.87 6.53
N ILE A 235 -1.05 26.73 7.49
CA ILE A 235 -0.76 28.16 7.29
C ILE A 235 0.63 28.51 7.85
N ASN A 236 1.11 29.70 7.52
CA ASN A 236 2.36 30.26 8.08
C ASN A 236 2.17 30.87 9.48
#